data_AF-A0A392WHM1-F1
#
_entry.id   AF-A0A392WHM1-F1
#
_cell.length_a   1.000
_cell.length_b   1.000
_cell.length_c   1.000
_cell.angle_alpha   90.00
_cell.angle_beta   90.00
_cell.angle_gamma   90.00
#
_symmetry.space_group_name_H-M   'P 1'
#
loop_
_entity.id
_entity.type
_entity.pdbx_description
1 polymer ?
#
loop_
_entity_poly.entity_id
_entity_poly.type
_entity_poly.pdbx_seq_one_letter_code
_entity_poly.pdbx_strand_id
1 'polypeptide(L)' 'TYGQMVIPVFYHVEPSFVRKQMGDFGEAWNVTARQKEDMFLLSKWRKALTQVADISGWDANNLR' A
#
# COMPACT_ATOMS: atom_id res chain seq x y z
N THR A 1 -4.76 16.77 -6.14
CA THR A 1 -5.90 15.88 -6.47
C THR A 1 -6.95 16.71 -7.16
N TYR A 2 -7.69 16.17 -8.14
CA TYR A 2 -8.84 16.86 -8.75
C TYR A 2 -10.12 16.75 -7.88
N GLY A 3 -9.98 16.67 -6.54
CA GLY A 3 -11.10 16.46 -5.62
C GLY A 3 -11.62 15.01 -5.52
N GLN A 4 -10.85 14.01 -5.97
CA GLN A 4 -11.22 12.60 -5.81
C GLN A 4 -11.13 12.16 -4.34
N MET A 5 -12.20 11.57 -3.83
CA MET A 5 -12.23 10.92 -2.52
C MET A 5 -11.71 9.48 -2.64
N VAL A 6 -10.78 9.10 -1.77
CA VAL A 6 -10.20 7.75 -1.70
C VAL A 6 -10.44 7.21 -0.30
N ILE A 7 -10.98 5.99 -0.21
CA ILE A 7 -11.19 5.28 1.05
C ILE A 7 -10.46 3.94 0.96
N PRO A 8 -9.33 3.75 1.63
CA PRO A 8 -8.61 2.47 1.61
C PRO A 8 -9.33 1.41 2.43
N VAL A 9 -9.33 0.18 1.91
CA VAL A 9 -9.78 -1.03 2.62
C VAL A 9 -8.57 -1.94 2.80
N PHE A 10 -8.19 -2.17 4.06
CA PHE A 10 -7.10 -3.05 4.44
C PHE A 10 -7.69 -4.41 4.81
N TYR A 11 -7.45 -5.41 3.96
CA TYR A 11 -8.01 -6.75 4.11
C TYR A 11 -6.92 -7.74 4.52
N HIS A 12 -6.97 -8.21 5.77
CA HIS A 12 -5.96 -9.10 6.37
C HIS A 12 -4.52 -8.60 6.22
N VAL A 13 -4.34 -7.27 6.18
CA VAL A 13 -3.03 -6.63 6.12
C VAL A 13 -3.03 -5.46 7.08
N GLU A 14 -1.97 -5.35 7.89
CA GLU A 14 -1.82 -4.20 8.76
C GLU A 14 -1.50 -2.96 7.91
N PRO A 15 -2.21 -1.83 8.07
CA PRO A 15 -1.92 -0.61 7.32
C PRO A 15 -0.46 -0.14 7.45
N SER A 16 0.18 -0.41 8.60
CA SER A 16 1.59 -0.09 8.82
C SER A 16 2.53 -0.88 7.90
N PHE A 17 2.16 -2.12 7.56
CA PHE A 17 2.91 -2.98 6.64
C PHE A 17 2.78 -2.49 5.21
N VAL A 18 1.59 -2.00 4.82
CA VAL A 18 1.38 -1.34 3.53
C VAL A 18 2.17 -0.03 3.46
N ARG A 19 2.14 0.79 4.51
CA ARG A 19 2.79 2.11 4.57
C ARG A 19 4.30 2.02 4.40
N LYS A 20 4.93 1.07 5.09
CA LYS A 20 6.38 0.87 5.11
C LYS A 20 6.84 -0.19 4.11
N GLN A 21 5.90 -0.83 3.41
CA GLN A 21 6.13 -1.99 2.53
C GLN A 21 7.01 -3.05 3.24
N MET A 22 6.55 -3.50 4.41
CA MET A 22 7.26 -4.47 5.28
C MET A 22 6.37 -5.68 5.61
N GLY A 23 6.92 -6.66 6.34
CA GLY A 23 6.25 -7.94 6.59
C GLY A 23 5.92 -8.69 5.29
N ASP A 24 4.89 -9.52 5.32
CA ASP A 24 4.44 -10.32 4.16
C ASP A 24 4.10 -9.44 2.95
N PHE A 25 3.55 -8.24 3.19
CA PHE A 25 3.28 -7.27 2.12
C PHE A 25 4.59 -6.78 1.45
N GLY A 26 5.63 -6.54 2.26
CA GLY A 26 6.96 -6.16 1.78
C GLY A 26 7.65 -7.27 0.98
N GLU A 27 7.47 -8.53 1.37
CA GLU A 27 7.99 -9.67 0.61
C GLU A 27 7.36 -9.76 -0.78
N ALA A 28 6.03 -9.67 -0.86
CA ALA A 28 5.30 -9.62 -2.13
C ALA A 28 5.70 -8.39 -2.99
N TRP A 29 5.90 -7.24 -2.35
CA TRP A 29 6.41 -6.04 -3.00
C TRP A 29 7.80 -6.26 -3.62
N ASN A 30 8.73 -6.91 -2.92
CA ASN A 30 10.08 -7.18 -3.42
C ASN A 30 10.07 -8.12 -4.62
N VAL A 31 9.23 -9.15 -4.61
CA VAL A 31 9.05 -10.04 -5.79
C VAL A 31 8.52 -9.22 -6.98
N THR A 32 7.51 -8.39 -6.75
CA THR A 32 6.94 -7.51 -7.79
C THR A 32 7.99 -6.55 -8.34
N ALA A 33 8.78 -5.94 -7.47
CA ALA A 33 9.83 -5.00 -7.83
C ALA A 33 10.92 -5.64 -8.69
N ARG A 34 11.29 -6.90 -8.43
CA ARG A 34 12.27 -7.64 -9.26
C ARG A 34 11.72 -7.95 -10.66
N GLN A 35 10.42 -8.17 -10.79
CA GLN A 35 9.77 -8.42 -12.08
C GLN A 35 9.53 -7.14 -12.88
N LYS A 36 9.45 -5.99 -12.20
CA LYS A 36 9.25 -4.68 -12.83
C LYS A 36 10.60 -3.97 -12.94
N GLU A 37 11.27 -4.09 -14.08
CA GLU A 37 12.54 -3.42 -14.39
C GLU A 37 12.42 -1.88 -14.56
N ASP A 38 11.32 -1.27 -14.09
CA ASP A 38 11.07 0.17 -14.15
C ASP A 38 11.15 0.79 -12.75
N MET A 39 12.32 1.34 -12.43
CA MET A 39 12.56 2.01 -11.14
C MET A 39 11.70 3.26 -10.93
N PHE A 40 11.33 3.97 -12.00
CA PHE A 40 10.50 5.16 -11.89
C PHE A 40 9.07 4.79 -11.51
N LEU A 41 8.52 3.76 -12.16
CA LEU A 41 7.21 3.20 -11.83
C LEU A 41 7.17 2.68 -10.38
N LEU A 42 8.19 1.92 -9.96
CA LEU A 42 8.28 1.40 -8.60
C LEU A 42 8.34 2.52 -7.55
N SER A 43 9.09 3.59 -7.82
CA SER A 43 9.14 4.77 -6.94
C SER A 43 7.77 5.44 -6.81
N LYS A 44 7.03 5.58 -7.92
CA LYS A 44 5.68 6.15 -7.93
C LYS A 44 4.69 5.29 -7.14
N TRP A 45 4.73 3.97 -7.33
CA TRP A 45 3.88 3.02 -6.61
C TRP A 45 4.18 3.01 -5.10
N ARG A 46 5.46 3.01 -4.72
CA ARG A 46 5.86 3.08 -3.31
C ARG A 46 5.29 4.32 -2.62
N LYS A 47 5.39 5.48 -3.27
CA LYS A 47 4.81 6.74 -2.78
C LYS A 47 3.29 6.66 -2.67
N ALA A 48 2.61 6.09 -3.67
CA ALA A 48 1.16 5.93 -3.66
C ALA A 48 0.69 5.01 -2.51
N LEU A 49 1.34 3.87 -2.31
CA LEU A 49 1.04 2.95 -1.20
C LEU A 49 1.25 3.60 0.16
N THR A 50 2.33 4.37 0.32
CA THR A 50 2.59 5.13 1.54
C THR A 50 1.47 6.15 1.80
N GLN A 51 1.13 6.96 0.80
CA GLN A 51 0.09 7.99 0.90
C GLN A 51 -1.29 7.39 1.21
N VAL A 52 -1.67 6.31 0.52
CA VAL A 52 -2.95 5.64 0.75
C VAL A 52 -3.02 5.02 2.15
N ALA A 53 -1.91 4.47 2.66
CA ALA A 53 -1.83 3.93 4.01
C ALA A 53 -1.79 4.99 5.13
N ASP A 54 -1.67 6.27 4.78
CA ASP A 54 -1.79 7.41 5.70
C ASP A 54 -3.22 7.99 5.74
N ILE A 55 -4.11 7.56 4.84
CA ILE A 55 -5.52 7.96 4.83
C ILE A 55 -6.31 7.07 5.81
N SER A 56 -7.26 7.65 6.55
CA SER A 56 -8.21 6.88 7.36
C SER A 56 -9.02 5.93 6.48
N GLY A 57 -9.05 4.65 6.83
CA GLY A 57 -9.73 3.61 6.07
C GLY A 57 -10.39 2.58 6.96
N TRP A 58 -10.83 1.48 6.35
CA TRP A 58 -11.39 0.35 7.06
C TRP A 58 -10.36 -0.76 7.20
N ASP A 59 -10.17 -1.23 8.43
CA ASP A 59 -9.45 -2.47 8.70
C ASP A 59 -10.48 -3.59 8.83
N ALA A 60 -10.47 -4.52 7.87
CA ALA A 60 -11.42 -5.62 7.82
C ALA A 60 -11.28 -6.58 9.01
N ASN A 61 -10.13 -6.57 9.71
CA ASN A 61 -9.94 -7.34 10.94
C ASN A 61 -10.61 -6.67 12.16
N ASN A 62 -10.96 -5.39 12.06
CA ASN A 62 -11.64 -4.60 13.10
C ASN A 62 -13.15 -4.42 12.83
N LEU A 63 -13.70 -5.10 11.81
CA LEU A 63 -15.14 -5.20 11.61
C LEU A 63 -15.70 -6.16 12.66
N ARG A 64 -16.07 -5.62 13.82
CA ARG A 64 -16.76 -6.32 14.90
C ARG A 64 -18.25 -6.45 14.61
#